data_AF-A0A329UUJ7-F1
#
_entry.id   AF-A0A329UUJ7-F1
#
_cell.length_a   1.000
_cell.length_b   1.000
_cell.length_c   1.000
_cell.angle_alpha   90.00
_cell.angle_beta   90.00
_cell.angle_gamma   90.00
#
_symmetry.space_group_name_H-M   'P 1'
#
loop_
_entity.id
_entity.type
_entity.pdbx_description
1 polymer ?
#
loop_
_entity_poly.entity_id
_entity_poly.type
_entity_poly.pdbx_seq_one_letter_code
_entity_poly.pdbx_strand_id
1 'polypeptide(L)'
;MSGTVCFGENVRIAAGVKLSCAEGATLQIGKNSSINVNSQVICMEHIALGENVMLSWDDLVMDSDFHPIREGAMEKPVSRPIMIGDDVWVGCRTTILKGCTVPDGCIVAANSTVTRTYQEKHCLITTSGVVKHNVFWKR
;
A
#
# COMPACT_ATOMS: atom_id res chain seq x y z
N MET A 1 18.72 -4.37 16.00
CA MET A 1 17.35 -3.84 16.20
C MET A 1 16.40 -4.69 15.34
N SER A 2 15.09 -4.67 15.57
CA SER A 2 14.11 -5.47 14.79
C SER A 2 13.20 -4.56 13.96
N GLY A 3 12.54 -5.11 12.95
CA GLY A 3 11.37 -4.48 12.34
C GLY A 3 10.15 -4.57 13.25
N THR A 4 9.19 -3.65 13.09
CA THR A 4 7.97 -3.61 13.88
C THR A 4 6.74 -3.78 13.00
N VAL A 5 5.90 -4.78 13.30
CA VAL A 5 4.61 -4.99 12.64
C VAL A 5 3.48 -4.81 13.65
N CYS A 6 2.60 -3.85 13.41
CA CYS A 6 1.49 -3.50 14.28
C CYS A 6 0.16 -3.85 13.61
N PHE A 7 -0.67 -4.64 14.29
CA PHE A 7 -2.02 -4.98 13.85
C PHE A 7 -3.06 -4.28 14.74
N GLY A 8 -4.02 -3.62 14.11
CA GLY A 8 -5.25 -3.20 14.77
C GLY A 8 -6.18 -4.38 15.05
N GLU A 9 -7.30 -4.09 15.71
CA GLU A 9 -8.33 -5.09 15.99
C GLU A 9 -8.95 -5.66 14.71
N ASN A 10 -9.28 -6.95 14.72
CA ASN A 10 -9.99 -7.63 13.63
C ASN A 10 -9.30 -7.58 12.25
N VAL A 11 -7.96 -7.50 12.22
CA VAL A 11 -7.21 -7.66 10.96
C VAL A 11 -7.30 -9.11 10.47
N ARG A 12 -7.57 -9.29 9.18
CA ARG A 12 -7.62 -10.61 8.53
C ARG A 12 -6.47 -10.78 7.56
N ILE A 13 -5.66 -11.81 7.76
CA ILE A 13 -4.55 -12.17 6.88
C ILE A 13 -4.87 -13.52 6.25
N ALA A 14 -5.03 -13.55 4.91
CA ALA A 14 -5.38 -14.76 4.19
C ALA A 14 -4.16 -15.66 3.91
N ALA A 15 -4.43 -16.86 3.39
CA ALA A 15 -3.40 -17.82 3.03
C ALA A 15 -2.42 -17.25 1.99
N GLY A 16 -1.13 -17.55 2.16
CA GLY A 16 -0.07 -17.16 1.23
C GLY A 16 0.40 -15.70 1.35
N VAL A 17 -0.17 -14.90 2.26
CA VAL A 17 0.29 -13.53 2.48
C VAL A 17 1.71 -13.52 3.05
N LYS A 18 2.55 -12.62 2.54
CA LYS A 18 3.91 -12.40 3.05
C LYS A 18 4.04 -10.98 3.56
N LEU A 19 4.38 -10.83 4.84
CA LEU A 19 4.69 -9.55 5.46
C LEU A 19 6.18 -9.54 5.79
N SER A 20 6.94 -8.69 5.09
CA SER A 20 8.37 -8.49 5.33
C SER A 20 8.56 -7.09 5.91
N CYS A 21 9.25 -6.99 7.05
CA CYS A 21 9.53 -5.73 7.71
C CYS A 21 11.01 -5.70 8.12
N ALA A 22 11.76 -4.77 7.54
CA ALA A 22 13.20 -4.63 7.78
C ALA A 22 13.51 -4.09 9.18
N GLU A 23 14.77 -4.24 9.60
CA GLU A 23 15.26 -3.63 10.83
C GLU A 23 15.02 -2.12 10.84
N GLY A 24 14.41 -1.60 11.91
CA GLY A 24 14.08 -0.18 12.04
C GLY A 24 12.86 0.27 11.24
N ALA A 25 12.30 -0.58 10.39
CA ALA A 25 11.09 -0.27 9.64
C ALA A 25 9.82 -0.51 10.47
N THR A 26 8.72 0.13 10.07
CA THR A 26 7.41 -0.02 10.73
C THR A 26 6.31 -0.31 9.72
N LEU A 27 5.64 -1.46 9.85
CA LEU A 27 4.42 -1.81 9.13
C LEU A 27 3.22 -1.69 10.06
N GLN A 28 2.27 -0.81 9.73
CA GLN A 28 1.02 -0.63 10.48
C GLN A 28 -0.16 -1.07 9.63
N ILE A 29 -1.04 -1.89 10.21
CA ILE A 29 -2.28 -2.33 9.57
C ILE A 29 -3.44 -2.00 10.51
N GLY A 30 -4.28 -1.03 10.12
CA GLY A 30 -5.39 -0.52 10.92
C GLY A 30 -6.53 -1.53 11.13
N LYS A 31 -7.46 -1.16 12.01
CA LYS A 31 -8.56 -2.05 12.43
C LYS A 31 -9.44 -2.49 11.26
N ASN A 32 -10.02 -3.67 11.36
CA ASN A 32 -10.94 -4.27 10.38
C ASN A 32 -10.36 -4.41 8.95
N SER A 33 -9.05 -4.22 8.77
CA SER A 33 -8.41 -4.34 7.47
C SER A 33 -8.18 -5.80 7.09
N SER A 34 -8.06 -6.07 5.79
CA SER A 34 -7.80 -7.41 5.27
C SER A 34 -6.76 -7.40 4.17
N ILE A 35 -5.83 -8.36 4.25
CA ILE A 35 -4.87 -8.65 3.20
C ILE A 35 -5.21 -10.04 2.66
N ASN A 36 -5.71 -10.10 1.43
CA ASN A 36 -6.21 -11.34 0.85
C ASN A 36 -5.11 -12.16 0.14
N VAL A 37 -5.52 -13.29 -0.43
CA VAL A 37 -4.66 -14.43 -0.80
C VAL A 37 -3.46 -14.01 -1.64
N ASN A 38 -2.29 -14.55 -1.30
CA ASN A 38 -1.01 -14.38 -2.01
C ASN A 38 -0.48 -12.94 -2.12
N SER A 39 -1.06 -11.97 -1.42
CA SER A 39 -0.57 -10.59 -1.43
C SER A 39 0.72 -10.43 -0.61
N GLN A 40 1.57 -9.48 -0.98
CA GLN A 40 2.88 -9.26 -0.38
C GLN A 40 3.02 -7.81 0.07
N VAL A 41 3.46 -7.59 1.30
CA VAL A 41 3.80 -6.27 1.85
C VAL A 41 5.27 -6.28 2.26
N ILE A 42 6.06 -5.42 1.63
CA ILE A 42 7.51 -5.31 1.81
C ILE A 42 7.81 -3.92 2.37
N CYS A 43 8.05 -3.84 3.67
CA CYS A 43 8.29 -2.62 4.42
C CYS A 43 9.77 -2.50 4.80
N MET A 44 10.48 -1.60 4.15
CA MET A 44 11.89 -1.29 4.39
C MET A 44 12.08 0.05 5.13
N GLU A 45 11.05 0.89 5.22
CA GLU A 45 11.06 2.16 5.95
C GLU A 45 9.76 2.33 6.75
N HIS A 46 8.63 2.60 6.10
CA HIS A 46 7.34 2.79 6.76
C HIS A 46 6.19 2.54 5.79
N ILE A 47 5.31 1.60 6.15
CA ILE A 47 4.07 1.35 5.43
C ILE A 47 2.92 1.41 6.43
N ALA A 48 1.94 2.25 6.15
CA ALA A 48 0.72 2.33 6.95
C ALA A 48 -0.51 2.05 6.08
N LEU A 49 -1.29 1.05 6.48
CA LEU A 49 -2.67 0.85 6.05
C LEU A 49 -3.59 1.39 7.15
N GLY A 50 -4.50 2.28 6.79
CA GLY A 50 -5.54 2.78 7.67
C GLY A 50 -6.55 1.71 8.10
N GLU A 51 -7.66 2.17 8.63
CA GLU A 51 -8.77 1.34 9.05
C GLU A 51 -9.64 0.90 7.86
N ASN A 52 -10.24 -0.28 7.97
CA ASN A 52 -11.18 -0.84 6.98
C ASN A 52 -10.58 -1.06 5.58
N VAL A 53 -9.26 -1.06 5.43
CA VAL A 53 -8.57 -1.27 4.15
C VAL A 53 -8.76 -2.70 3.66
N MET A 54 -9.00 -2.88 2.36
CA MET A 54 -9.01 -4.19 1.71
C MET A 54 -7.96 -4.24 0.61
N LEU A 55 -6.87 -4.96 0.84
CA LEU A 55 -6.06 -5.50 -0.25
C LEU A 55 -6.76 -6.75 -0.76
N SER A 56 -7.03 -6.80 -2.06
CA SER A 56 -7.57 -7.99 -2.72
C SER A 56 -6.47 -9.06 -2.82
N TRP A 57 -6.56 -9.96 -3.79
CA TRP A 57 -5.59 -11.05 -3.96
C TRP A 57 -4.49 -10.69 -4.95
N ASP A 58 -3.33 -11.34 -4.79
CA ASP A 58 -2.13 -11.19 -5.61
C ASP A 58 -1.59 -9.73 -5.67
N ASP A 59 -1.83 -8.92 -4.64
CA ASP A 59 -1.36 -7.53 -4.57
C ASP A 59 0.09 -7.44 -4.07
N LEU A 60 0.83 -6.41 -4.51
CA LEU A 60 2.17 -6.09 -4.03
C LEU A 60 2.20 -4.65 -3.50
N VAL A 61 2.63 -4.48 -2.25
CA VAL A 61 2.90 -3.17 -1.64
C VAL A 61 4.36 -3.14 -1.21
N MET A 62 5.16 -2.22 -1.76
CA MET A 62 6.61 -2.21 -1.52
C MET A 62 7.16 -0.78 -1.50
N ASP A 63 7.70 -0.38 -0.35
CA ASP A 63 8.22 0.98 -0.11
C ASP A 63 9.70 1.17 -0.49
N SER A 64 10.29 0.22 -1.24
CA SER A 64 11.71 0.20 -1.57
C SER A 64 11.97 -0.32 -2.99
N ASP A 65 13.02 0.20 -3.64
CA ASP A 65 13.54 -0.39 -4.89
C ASP A 65 14.57 -1.50 -4.63
N PHE A 66 14.92 -1.75 -3.36
CA PHE A 66 16.03 -2.61 -2.87
C PHE A 66 17.44 -2.20 -3.30
N HIS A 67 17.59 -1.63 -4.49
CA HIS A 67 18.86 -1.25 -5.06
C HIS A 67 18.90 0.26 -5.34
N PRO A 68 20.07 0.89 -5.14
CA PRO A 68 20.24 2.31 -5.39
C PRO A 68 20.17 2.64 -6.89
N ILE A 69 19.50 3.74 -7.21
CA ILE A 69 19.43 4.31 -8.56
C ILE A 69 20.16 5.65 -8.54
N ARG A 70 21.00 5.91 -9.54
CA ARG A 70 21.74 7.17 -9.66
C ARG A 70 21.19 8.03 -10.78
N GLU A 71 21.18 9.35 -10.56
CA GLU A 71 20.88 10.39 -11.53
C GLU A 71 22.04 11.39 -11.53
N GLY A 72 22.94 11.23 -12.49
CA GLY A 72 24.24 11.89 -12.48
C GLY A 72 25.06 11.51 -11.24
N ALA A 73 25.50 12.52 -10.48
CA ALA A 73 26.26 12.31 -9.25
C ALA A 73 25.38 11.94 -8.03
N MET A 74 24.06 12.16 -8.11
CA MET A 74 23.12 11.96 -7.00
C MET A 74 22.61 10.51 -6.96
N GLU A 75 22.54 9.94 -5.75
CA GLU A 75 21.84 8.68 -5.50
C GLU A 75 20.43 9.00 -5.01
N LYS A 76 19.41 8.38 -5.63
CA LYS A 76 18.01 8.55 -5.22
C LYS A 76 17.73 7.74 -3.95
N PRO A 77 16.82 8.19 -3.08
CA PRO A 77 16.38 7.40 -1.94
C PRO A 77 15.90 6.01 -2.38
N VAL A 78 16.48 4.96 -1.78
CA VAL A 78 16.12 3.56 -2.07
C VAL A 78 14.69 3.29 -1.62
N SER A 79 14.32 3.80 -0.44
CA SER A 79 13.00 3.66 0.16
C SER A 79 12.30 5.01 0.34
N ARG A 80 10.96 4.99 0.31
CA ARG A 80 10.08 6.12 0.65
C ARG A 80 8.76 5.58 1.20
N PRO A 81 8.20 6.16 2.28
CA PRO A 81 7.01 5.61 2.94
C PRO A 81 5.80 5.46 2.03
N ILE A 82 4.95 4.47 2.32
CA ILE A 82 3.64 4.28 1.67
C ILE A 82 2.54 4.50 2.69
N MET A 83 1.58 5.35 2.33
CA MET A 83 0.42 5.68 3.17
C MET A 83 -0.87 5.31 2.44
N ILE A 84 -1.63 4.34 2.95
CA ILE A 84 -2.96 4.01 2.47
C ILE A 84 -3.95 4.44 3.54
N GLY A 85 -4.84 5.36 3.19
CA GLY A 85 -5.84 5.94 4.09
C GLY A 85 -6.92 4.97 4.53
N ASP A 86 -7.91 5.50 5.24
CA ASP A 86 -9.03 4.73 5.76
C ASP A 86 -10.03 4.38 4.65
N ASP A 87 -10.73 3.26 4.78
CA ASP A 87 -11.78 2.83 3.86
C ASP A 87 -11.29 2.79 2.40
N VAL A 88 -10.10 2.22 2.16
CA VAL A 88 -9.54 2.04 0.81
C VAL A 88 -9.72 0.60 0.33
N TRP A 89 -10.19 0.43 -0.91
CA TRP A 89 -10.17 -0.86 -1.60
C TRP A 89 -9.10 -0.89 -2.68
N VAL A 90 -8.14 -1.79 -2.54
CA VAL A 90 -7.15 -2.09 -3.57
C VAL A 90 -7.61 -3.33 -4.33
N GLY A 91 -7.95 -3.16 -5.62
CA GLY A 91 -8.35 -4.24 -6.51
C GLY A 91 -7.20 -5.19 -6.82
N CYS A 92 -7.52 -6.43 -7.18
CA CYS A 92 -6.54 -7.51 -7.29
C CYS A 92 -5.41 -7.25 -8.31
N ARG A 93 -4.27 -7.91 -8.08
CA ARG A 93 -3.06 -7.80 -8.91
C ARG A 93 -2.55 -6.36 -9.03
N THR A 94 -2.79 -5.54 -8.02
CA THR A 94 -2.28 -4.17 -7.97
C THR A 94 -0.89 -4.13 -7.38
N THR A 95 -0.06 -3.23 -7.90
CA THR A 95 1.25 -2.89 -7.31
C THR A 95 1.23 -1.45 -6.79
N ILE A 96 1.57 -1.26 -5.52
CA ILE A 96 1.72 0.06 -4.88
C ILE A 96 3.18 0.25 -4.50
N LEU A 97 3.82 1.26 -5.08
CA LEU A 97 5.27 1.48 -4.97
C LEU A 97 5.62 2.61 -4.02
N LYS A 98 6.91 2.71 -3.69
CA LYS A 98 7.46 3.67 -2.72
C LYS A 98 7.00 5.11 -2.94
N GLY A 99 6.74 5.81 -1.84
CA GLY A 99 6.33 7.22 -1.84
C GLY A 99 4.89 7.47 -2.29
N CYS A 100 4.08 6.42 -2.44
CA CYS A 100 2.66 6.55 -2.77
C CYS A 100 1.82 6.87 -1.54
N THR A 101 0.84 7.73 -1.74
CA THR A 101 -0.26 7.98 -0.79
C THR A 101 -1.57 7.76 -1.52
N VAL A 102 -2.43 6.90 -0.96
CA VAL A 102 -3.81 6.66 -1.41
C VAL A 102 -4.76 7.26 -0.37
N PRO A 103 -5.48 8.34 -0.67
CA PRO A 103 -6.39 9.00 0.29
C PRO A 103 -7.59 8.15 0.67
N ASP A 104 -8.24 8.52 1.77
CA ASP A 104 -9.40 7.81 2.32
C ASP A 104 -10.53 7.63 1.30
N GLY A 105 -11.25 6.52 1.42
CA GLY A 105 -12.43 6.22 0.60
C GLY A 105 -12.12 5.89 -0.86
N CYS A 106 -10.84 5.89 -1.27
CA CYS A 106 -10.44 5.62 -2.63
C CYS A 106 -10.52 4.14 -3.00
N ILE A 107 -10.66 3.89 -4.29
CA ILE A 107 -10.61 2.56 -4.90
C ILE A 107 -9.44 2.56 -5.87
N VAL A 108 -8.51 1.61 -5.73
CA VAL A 108 -7.49 1.35 -6.75
C VAL A 108 -7.99 0.23 -7.64
N ALA A 109 -8.15 0.50 -8.93
CA ALA A 109 -8.66 -0.47 -9.89
C ALA A 109 -7.71 -1.67 -10.00
N ALA A 110 -8.29 -2.86 -10.24
CA ALA A 110 -7.52 -4.08 -10.44
C ALA A 110 -6.44 -3.92 -11.53
N ASN A 111 -5.33 -4.64 -11.36
CA ASN A 111 -4.19 -4.63 -12.28
C ASN A 111 -3.59 -3.23 -12.50
N SER A 112 -3.64 -2.37 -11.47
CA SER A 112 -3.02 -1.05 -11.52
C SER A 112 -1.60 -1.06 -10.95
N THR A 113 -0.77 -0.14 -11.42
CA THR A 113 0.53 0.17 -10.81
C THR A 113 0.51 1.62 -10.34
N VAL A 114 0.54 1.83 -9.03
CA VAL A 114 0.50 3.15 -8.39
C VAL A 114 1.92 3.58 -8.04
N THR A 115 2.35 4.69 -8.63
CA THR A 115 3.72 5.24 -8.56
C THR A 115 3.78 6.67 -8.03
N ARG A 116 2.65 7.24 -7.64
CA ARG A 116 2.51 8.63 -7.22
C ARG A 116 1.55 8.78 -6.05
N THR A 117 1.72 9.90 -5.36
CA THR A 117 0.83 10.35 -4.30
C THR A 117 -0.41 11.04 -4.88
N TYR A 118 -1.58 10.71 -4.36
CA TYR A 118 -2.85 11.39 -4.62
C TYR A 118 -3.30 12.16 -3.38
N GLN A 119 -4.17 13.16 -3.57
CA GLN A 119 -4.68 14.04 -2.50
C GLN A 119 -6.21 13.99 -2.37
N GLU A 120 -6.91 13.61 -3.43
CA GLU A 120 -8.37 13.59 -3.48
C GLU A 120 -8.92 12.28 -2.89
N LYS A 121 -9.89 12.41 -1.98
CA LYS A 121 -10.64 11.29 -1.38
C LYS A 121 -11.76 10.83 -2.30
N HIS A 122 -12.27 9.62 -2.08
CA HIS A 122 -13.43 9.06 -2.80
C HIS A 122 -13.25 9.04 -4.34
N CYS A 123 -12.06 8.66 -4.78
CA CYS A 123 -11.69 8.56 -6.19
C CYS A 123 -11.48 7.11 -6.63
N LEU A 124 -11.76 6.82 -7.91
CA LEU A 124 -11.30 5.62 -8.58
C LEU A 124 -9.95 5.92 -9.24
N ILE A 125 -8.91 5.26 -8.78
CA ILE A 125 -7.52 5.41 -9.22
C ILE A 125 -7.16 4.22 -10.13
N THR A 126 -6.48 4.50 -11.23
CA THR A 126 -5.85 3.52 -12.12
C THR A 126 -4.36 3.83 -12.26
N THR A 127 -3.61 3.02 -13.01
CA THR A 127 -2.23 3.36 -13.43
C THR A 127 -2.16 4.76 -14.07
N SER A 128 -3.15 5.12 -14.88
CA SER A 128 -3.21 6.40 -15.59
C SER A 128 -3.61 7.58 -14.69
N GLY A 129 -4.06 7.32 -13.46
CA GLY A 129 -4.46 8.35 -12.50
C GLY A 129 -5.91 8.19 -12.07
N VAL A 130 -6.46 9.26 -11.51
CA VAL A 130 -7.89 9.34 -11.15
C VAL A 130 -8.73 9.34 -12.42
N VAL A 131 -9.72 8.45 -12.48
CA VAL A 131 -10.64 8.32 -13.64
C VAL A 131 -12.09 8.58 -13.27
N LYS A 132 -12.43 8.55 -11.97
CA LYS A 132 -13.74 8.95 -11.45
C LYS A 132 -13.58 9.57 -10.07
N HIS A 133 -14.47 10.50 -9.74
CA HIS A 133 -14.58 11.17 -8.45
C HIS A 133 -15.95 10.85 -7.83
N ASN A 134 -16.10 11.08 -6.53
CA ASN A 134 -17.33 10.82 -5.77
C ASN A 134 -17.81 9.36 -5.90
N VAL A 135 -16.88 8.42 -5.81
CA VAL A 135 -17.16 6.98 -5.80
C VAL A 135 -17.08 6.44 -4.39
N PHE A 136 -17.93 5.46 -4.10
CA PHE A 136 -18.01 4.78 -2.81
C PHE A 136 -18.04 3.28 -3.07
N TRP A 137 -17.35 2.52 -2.23
CA TRP A 137 -17.39 1.07 -2.26
C TRP A 137 -17.99 0.54 -0.95
N LYS A 138 -18.28 -0.76 -0.93
CA LYS A 138 -18.81 -1.44 0.25
C LYS A 138 -18.23 -2.84 0.32
N ARG A 139 -17.86 -3.24 1.53
CA ARG A 139 -17.34 -4.57 1.87
C ARG A 139 -18.44 -5.63 1.96
#